data_AF-A0A2V8R653-F1
#
_entry.id   AF-A0A2V8R653-F1
#
_cell.length_a   1.000
_cell.length_b   1.000
_cell.length_c   1.000
_cell.angle_alpha   90.00
_cell.angle_beta   90.00
_cell.angle_gamma   90.00
#
_symmetry.space_group_name_H-M   'P 1'
#
loop_
_entity.id
_entity.type
_entity.pdbx_description
1 polymer ?
#
loop_
_entity_poly.entity_id
_entity_poly.type
_entity_poly.pdbx_seq_one_letter_code
_entity_poly.pdbx_strand_id
1 'polypeptide(L)'
;MEKRYQVFVSSTYADLRDERQRVIQALMEMDCIPSGMELFPAADEEQWQFIKRVIDDCDYYLLIIGGRYGSTTPEGMSYTEKEYDYAIEKGKKVVALLHANPDEIPMGKSEGDPEMRGRLKGFREKVAANRLVKFWRTADELPGLVALSLSKTIRTYPAVGWIRADQVSNTLMTN
;
A
#
# COMPACT_ATOMS: atom_id res chain seq x y z
N MET A 1 -18.54 17.91 -5.87
CA MET A 1 -18.90 16.55 -5.44
C MET A 1 -17.90 16.14 -4.38
N GLU A 2 -18.37 15.64 -3.25
CA GLU A 2 -17.52 15.16 -2.17
C GLU A 2 -16.98 13.78 -2.57
N LYS A 3 -15.66 13.70 -2.80
CA LYS A 3 -15.00 12.49 -3.28
C LYS A 3 -14.34 11.75 -2.13
N ARG A 4 -14.53 10.44 -2.08
CA ARG A 4 -13.73 9.51 -1.30
C ARG A 4 -12.74 8.80 -2.20
N TYR A 5 -11.61 8.38 -1.66
CA TYR A 5 -10.59 7.70 -2.45
C TYR A 5 -10.28 6.34 -1.89
N GLN A 6 -10.19 5.33 -2.74
CA GLN A 6 -9.77 4.00 -2.34
C GLN A 6 -8.25 3.89 -2.33
N VAL A 7 -7.69 3.39 -1.23
CA VAL A 7 -6.23 3.31 -1.03
C VAL A 7 -5.82 1.87 -0.74
N PHE A 8 -5.05 1.27 -1.64
CA PHE A 8 -4.52 -0.07 -1.43
C PHE A 8 -3.31 -0.04 -0.49
N VAL A 9 -3.38 -0.75 0.64
CA VAL A 9 -2.35 -0.82 1.68
C VAL A 9 -1.54 -2.10 1.52
N SER A 10 -0.38 -1.98 0.87
CA SER A 10 0.58 -3.07 0.66
C SER A 10 1.67 -3.06 1.72
N SER A 11 1.87 -4.21 2.36
CA SER A 11 2.99 -4.49 3.26
C SER A 11 3.06 -6.00 3.54
N THR A 12 4.10 -6.43 4.25
CA THR A 12 4.04 -7.71 4.97
C THR A 12 3.00 -7.66 6.09
N TYR A 13 2.49 -8.81 6.53
CA TYR A 13 1.41 -8.86 7.53
C TYR A 13 1.90 -9.20 8.93
N ALA A 14 2.57 -10.36 9.08
CA ALA A 14 2.83 -10.95 10.40
C ALA A 14 3.66 -10.04 11.33
N ASP A 15 4.61 -9.30 10.76
CA ASP A 15 5.51 -8.37 11.46
C ASP A 15 4.94 -6.96 11.61
N LEU A 16 3.98 -6.56 10.77
CA LEU A 16 3.48 -5.18 10.67
C LEU A 16 2.01 -5.00 11.09
N ARG A 17 1.46 -5.90 11.91
CA ARG A 17 0.02 -5.83 12.29
C ARG A 17 -0.37 -4.50 12.94
N ASP A 18 0.42 -4.01 13.90
CA ASP A 18 0.16 -2.76 14.61
C ASP A 18 0.29 -1.56 13.66
N GLU A 19 1.35 -1.56 12.86
CA GLU A 19 1.64 -0.58 11.83
C GLU A 19 0.50 -0.47 10.81
N ARG A 20 0.01 -1.62 10.30
CA ARG A 20 -1.14 -1.68 9.38
C ARG A 20 -2.42 -1.17 10.04
N GLN A 21 -2.72 -1.58 11.27
CA GLN A 21 -3.92 -1.15 11.98
C GLN A 21 -3.98 0.37 12.11
N ARG A 22 -2.88 1.01 12.51
CA ARG A 22 -2.77 2.47 12.66
C ARG A 22 -2.93 3.20 11.33
N VAL A 23 -2.36 2.64 10.27
CA VAL A 23 -2.48 3.20 8.91
C VAL A 23 -3.91 3.10 8.41
N ILE A 24 -4.57 1.95 8.58
CA ILE A 24 -5.97 1.75 8.20
C ILE A 24 -6.87 2.72 8.95
N GLN A 25 -6.66 2.89 10.26
CA GLN A 25 -7.39 3.88 11.06
C GLN A 25 -7.18 5.30 10.53
N ALA A 26 -5.94 5.70 10.27
CA ALA A 26 -5.63 7.02 9.73
C ALA A 26 -6.31 7.26 8.37
N LEU A 27 -6.33 6.26 7.48
CA LEU A 27 -7.03 6.35 6.19
C LEU A 27 -8.53 6.56 6.37
N MET A 28 -9.17 5.86 7.31
CA MET A 28 -10.59 6.04 7.61
C MET A 28 -10.89 7.43 8.19
N GLU A 29 -10.03 7.93 9.08
CA GLU A 29 -10.13 9.30 9.63
C GLU A 29 -9.94 10.40 8.57
N MET A 30 -9.34 10.06 7.42
CA MET A 30 -9.20 10.93 6.25
C MET A 30 -10.32 10.74 5.21
N ASP A 31 -11.41 10.06 5.56
CA ASP A 31 -12.52 9.70 4.66
C ASP A 31 -12.09 8.89 3.42
N CYS A 32 -10.95 8.20 3.50
CA CYS A 32 -10.50 7.26 2.48
C CYS A 32 -11.09 5.87 2.73
N ILE A 33 -11.14 5.06 1.67
CA ILE A 33 -11.61 3.68 1.69
C ILE A 33 -10.36 2.79 1.66
N PRO A 34 -9.87 2.29 2.81
CA PRO A 34 -8.72 1.39 2.82
C PRO A 34 -9.08 0.07 2.13
N SER A 35 -8.17 -0.45 1.30
CA SER A 35 -8.24 -1.78 0.73
C SER A 35 -6.91 -2.51 0.91
N GLY A 36 -6.96 -3.84 0.95
CA GLY A 36 -5.78 -4.66 1.25
C GLY A 36 -6.19 -6.06 1.64
N MET A 37 -5.23 -6.83 2.15
CA MET A 37 -5.43 -8.24 2.49
C MET A 37 -6.48 -8.50 3.57
N GLU A 38 -6.85 -7.48 4.36
CA GLU A 38 -7.91 -7.53 5.36
C GLU A 38 -9.30 -7.77 4.75
N LEU A 39 -9.47 -7.47 3.47
CA LEU A 39 -10.73 -7.62 2.74
C LEU A 39 -10.76 -8.90 1.88
N PHE A 40 -9.69 -9.70 1.88
CA PHE A 40 -9.60 -10.84 0.98
C PHE A 40 -10.52 -11.96 1.48
N PRO A 41 -11.52 -12.38 0.69
CA PRO A 41 -12.45 -13.42 1.11
C PRO A 41 -11.78 -14.79 1.12
N ALA A 42 -12.33 -15.71 1.91
CA ALA A 42 -12.11 -17.13 1.68
C ALA A 42 -12.87 -17.53 0.41
N ALA A 43 -12.17 -17.60 -0.72
CA ALA A 43 -12.74 -17.89 -2.03
C ALA A 43 -11.87 -18.89 -2.81
N ASP A 44 -12.50 -19.66 -3.71
CA ASP A 44 -11.81 -20.56 -4.65
C ASP A 44 -11.31 -19.76 -5.88
N GLU A 45 -10.43 -18.81 -5.62
CA GLU A 45 -9.81 -17.95 -6.63
C GLU A 45 -8.30 -17.87 -6.40
N GLU A 46 -7.53 -17.79 -7.50
CA GLU A 46 -6.10 -17.50 -7.43
C GLU A 46 -5.88 -16.14 -6.73
N GLN A 47 -5.27 -16.17 -5.54
CA GLN A 47 -5.01 -15.01 -4.68
C GLN A 47 -4.45 -13.79 -5.45
N TRP A 48 -3.57 -14.04 -6.43
CA TRP A 48 -2.95 -12.99 -7.21
C TRP A 48 -3.93 -12.27 -8.16
N GLN A 49 -4.91 -12.97 -8.75
CA GLN A 49 -5.92 -12.33 -9.61
C GLN A 49 -6.86 -11.44 -8.79
N PHE A 50 -7.20 -11.87 -7.57
CA PHE A 50 -7.97 -11.04 -6.64
C PHE A 50 -7.20 -9.76 -6.29
N ILE A 51 -5.93 -9.89 -5.90
CA ILE A 51 -5.06 -8.74 -5.57
C ILE A 51 -5.01 -7.73 -6.73
N LYS A 52 -4.81 -8.20 -7.97
CA LYS A 52 -4.79 -7.31 -9.15
C LYS A 52 -6.05 -6.48 -9.29
N ARG A 53 -7.22 -7.11 -9.14
CA ARG A 53 -8.51 -6.41 -9.26
C ARG A 53 -8.65 -5.31 -8.22
N VAL A 54 -8.26 -5.58 -6.97
CA VAL A 54 -8.30 -4.56 -5.91
C VAL A 54 -7.31 -3.41 -6.19
N ILE A 55 -6.12 -3.71 -6.74
CA ILE A 55 -5.16 -2.66 -7.15
C ILE A 55 -5.72 -1.85 -8.32
N ASP A 56 -6.37 -2.50 -9.29
CA ASP A 56 -6.98 -1.84 -10.44
C ASP A 56 -8.09 -0.87 -10.01
N ASP A 57 -8.88 -1.23 -9.01
CA ASP A 57 -9.98 -0.40 -8.49
C ASP A 57 -9.50 0.74 -7.56
N CYS A 58 -8.31 0.63 -6.96
CA CYS A 58 -7.82 1.66 -6.04
C CYS A 58 -7.39 2.96 -6.77
N ASP A 59 -7.57 4.10 -6.11
CA ASP A 59 -7.13 5.40 -6.60
C ASP A 59 -5.64 5.66 -6.31
N TYR A 60 -5.18 5.20 -5.14
CA TYR A 60 -3.82 5.39 -4.65
C TYR A 60 -3.26 4.10 -4.06
N TYR A 61 -1.95 3.95 -4.15
CA TYR A 61 -1.23 2.80 -3.59
C TYR A 61 -0.33 3.26 -2.45
N LEU A 62 -0.46 2.63 -1.28
CA LEU A 62 0.34 2.91 -0.09
C LEU A 62 1.20 1.69 0.22
N LEU A 63 2.51 1.87 0.20
CA LEU A 63 3.49 0.82 0.51
C LEU A 63 4.16 1.08 1.84
N ILE A 64 4.17 0.08 2.72
CA ILE A 64 4.93 0.09 3.97
C ILE A 64 5.94 -1.04 3.93
N ILE A 65 7.23 -0.71 4.09
CA ILE A 65 8.31 -1.70 4.16
C ILE A 65 8.93 -1.70 5.55
N GLY A 66 8.85 -2.85 6.22
CA GLY A 66 9.46 -3.14 7.52
C GLY A 66 10.76 -3.96 7.40
N GLY A 67 10.86 -4.98 8.26
CA GLY A 67 12.05 -5.81 8.43
C GLY A 67 12.02 -7.15 7.70
N ARG A 68 10.91 -7.50 7.03
CA ARG A 68 10.73 -8.78 6.33
C ARG A 68 10.51 -8.61 4.85
N TYR A 69 10.99 -9.56 4.06
CA TYR A 69 10.70 -9.60 2.63
C TYR A 69 9.27 -10.10 2.37
N GLY A 70 8.75 -10.96 3.25
CA GLY A 70 7.40 -11.48 3.22
C GLY A 70 7.29 -12.86 2.56
N SER A 71 6.06 -13.34 2.43
CA SER A 71 5.77 -14.59 1.72
C SER A 71 6.03 -14.43 0.22
N THR A 72 6.59 -15.47 -0.38
CA THR A 72 6.98 -15.49 -1.78
C THR A 72 5.97 -16.26 -2.65
N THR A 73 5.85 -15.86 -3.90
CA THR A 73 5.15 -16.63 -4.92
C THR A 73 5.99 -17.85 -5.34
N PRO A 74 5.45 -18.79 -6.13
CA PRO A 74 6.22 -19.90 -6.68
C PRO A 74 7.45 -19.47 -7.50
N GLU A 75 7.41 -18.26 -8.08
CA GLU A 75 8.53 -17.65 -8.81
C GLU A 75 9.59 -17.04 -7.87
N GLY A 76 9.38 -17.14 -6.57
CA GLY A 76 10.25 -16.61 -5.53
C GLY A 76 9.98 -15.17 -5.17
N MET A 77 9.34 -14.32 -5.99
CA MET A 77 9.08 -12.90 -5.66
C MET A 77 8.15 -12.73 -4.44
N SER A 78 8.40 -11.78 -3.53
CA SER A 78 7.44 -11.54 -2.46
C SER A 78 6.13 -10.97 -3.02
N TYR A 79 5.00 -11.32 -2.41
CA TYR A 79 3.70 -10.75 -2.81
C TYR A 79 3.72 -9.22 -2.76
N THR A 80 4.32 -8.63 -1.72
CA THR A 80 4.46 -7.16 -1.59
C THR A 80 5.28 -6.54 -2.72
N GLU A 81 6.37 -7.18 -3.14
CA GLU A 81 7.15 -6.71 -4.29
C GLU A 81 6.38 -6.86 -5.61
N LYS A 82 5.66 -7.98 -5.78
CA LYS A 82 4.83 -8.27 -6.95
C LYS A 82 3.67 -7.27 -7.07
N GLU A 83 3.00 -6.96 -5.96
CA GLU A 83 1.97 -5.92 -5.84
C GLU A 83 2.52 -4.54 -6.24
N TYR A 84 3.71 -4.19 -5.74
CA TYR A 84 4.34 -2.92 -6.04
C TYR A 84 4.64 -2.78 -7.55
N ASP A 85 5.24 -3.81 -8.15
CA ASP A 85 5.57 -3.79 -9.57
C ASP A 85 4.29 -3.66 -10.43
N TYR A 86 3.22 -4.35 -10.06
CA TYR A 86 1.93 -4.24 -10.73
C TYR A 86 1.29 -2.85 -10.57
N ALA A 87 1.35 -2.25 -9.38
CA ALA A 87 0.83 -0.90 -9.15
C ALA A 87 1.59 0.15 -9.99
N ILE A 88 2.89 -0.04 -10.19
CA ILE A 88 3.71 0.80 -11.08
C ILE A 88 3.32 0.63 -12.53
N GLU A 89 3.16 -0.62 -12.98
CA GLU A 89 2.69 -0.95 -14.33
C GLU A 89 1.35 -0.28 -14.64
N LYS A 90 0.42 -0.28 -13.68
CA LYS A 90 -0.90 0.37 -13.79
C LYS A 90 -0.88 1.89 -13.59
N GLY A 91 0.29 2.49 -13.43
CA GLY A 91 0.45 3.94 -13.29
C GLY A 91 -0.12 4.51 -11.99
N LYS A 92 -0.35 3.68 -10.97
CA LYS A 92 -0.88 4.11 -9.68
C LYS A 92 0.09 5.07 -9.01
N LYS A 93 -0.43 6.10 -8.34
CA LYS A 93 0.38 7.02 -7.55
C LYS A 93 0.72 6.35 -6.23
N VAL A 94 2.00 6.07 -6.04
CA VAL A 94 2.52 5.33 -4.88
C VAL A 94 3.02 6.29 -3.81
N VAL A 95 2.52 6.12 -2.59
CA VAL A 95 3.11 6.66 -1.35
C VAL A 95 3.91 5.54 -0.70
N ALA A 96 5.23 5.68 -0.60
CA ALA A 96 6.12 4.66 -0.05
C ALA A 96 6.76 5.09 1.27
N LEU A 97 6.55 4.27 2.31
CA LEU A 97 7.02 4.46 3.68
C LEU A 97 7.99 3.32 4.06
N LEU A 98 9.28 3.62 4.15
CA LEU A 98 10.32 2.62 4.43
C LEU A 98 10.79 2.75 5.87
N HIS A 99 11.00 1.64 6.58
CA HIS A 99 11.61 1.71 7.91
C HIS A 99 13.01 2.32 7.78
N ALA A 100 13.36 3.28 8.63
CA ALA A 100 14.60 4.04 8.53
C ALA A 100 15.83 3.18 8.81
N ASN A 101 15.74 2.28 9.79
CA ASN A 101 16.81 1.37 10.17
C ASN A 101 16.28 -0.06 10.38
N PRO A 102 16.31 -0.93 9.36
CA PRO A 102 15.83 -2.32 9.49
C PRO A 102 16.56 -3.12 10.57
N ASP A 103 17.81 -2.78 10.89
CA ASP A 103 18.61 -3.50 11.89
C ASP A 103 18.16 -3.22 13.33
N GLU A 104 17.41 -2.12 13.56
CA GLU A 104 16.79 -1.80 14.85
C GLU A 104 15.45 -2.53 15.07
N ILE A 105 14.91 -3.17 14.03
CA ILE A 105 13.66 -3.92 14.14
C ILE A 105 13.95 -5.21 14.94
N PRO A 106 13.16 -5.51 15.99
CA PRO A 106 13.33 -6.72 16.79
C PRO A 106 13.40 -7.97 15.91
N MET A 107 14.28 -8.92 16.25
CA MET A 107 14.53 -10.12 15.43
C MET A 107 13.24 -10.88 15.06
N GLY A 108 12.25 -10.95 15.95
CA GLY A 108 10.95 -11.60 15.66
C GLY A 108 10.09 -10.92 14.59
N LYS A 109 10.40 -9.66 14.27
CA LYS A 109 9.81 -8.85 13.19
C LYS A 109 10.77 -8.65 12.00
N SER A 110 11.93 -9.31 12.01
CA SER A 110 12.96 -9.15 10.98
C SER A 110 13.18 -10.47 10.23
N GLU A 111 13.73 -10.36 9.04
CA GLU A 111 14.05 -11.52 8.22
C GLU A 111 15.27 -12.26 8.78
N GLY A 112 15.09 -13.52 9.16
CA GLY A 112 16.18 -14.35 9.68
C GLY A 112 17.04 -14.94 8.55
N ASP A 113 16.40 -15.23 7.42
CA ASP A 113 17.07 -15.86 6.28
C ASP A 113 17.99 -14.85 5.55
N PRO A 114 19.29 -15.17 5.34
CA PRO A 114 20.22 -14.28 4.66
C PRO A 114 19.85 -13.96 3.21
N GLU A 115 19.28 -14.92 2.47
CA GLU A 115 18.85 -14.72 1.10
C GLU A 115 17.68 -13.74 1.07
N MET A 116 16.65 -13.96 1.89
CA MET A 116 15.49 -13.08 1.97
C MET A 116 15.87 -11.68 2.47
N ARG A 117 16.85 -11.54 3.37
CA ARG A 117 17.41 -10.23 3.74
C ARG A 117 18.04 -9.51 2.56
N GLY A 118 18.80 -10.22 1.73
CA GLY A 118 19.36 -9.68 0.49
C GLY A 118 18.28 -9.18 -0.46
N ARG A 119 17.18 -9.92 -0.58
CA ARG A 119 16.05 -9.57 -1.45
C ARG A 119 15.24 -8.39 -0.91
N LEU A 120 15.02 -8.32 0.41
CA LEU A 120 14.45 -7.14 1.05
C LEU A 120 15.29 -5.89 0.80
N LYS A 121 16.62 -6.00 0.90
CA LYS A 121 17.52 -4.90 0.60
C LYS A 121 17.38 -4.44 -0.85
N GLY A 122 17.40 -5.36 -1.81
CA GLY A 122 17.20 -5.06 -3.23
C GLY A 122 15.83 -4.40 -3.49
N PHE A 123 14.76 -4.89 -2.86
CA PHE A 123 13.44 -4.28 -2.99
C PHE A 123 13.39 -2.85 -2.43
N ARG A 124 14.00 -2.61 -1.26
CA ARG A 124 14.10 -1.27 -0.66
C ARG A 124 14.87 -0.31 -1.56
N GLU A 125 15.98 -0.74 -2.14
CA GLU A 125 16.76 0.03 -3.10
C GLU A 125 15.94 0.33 -4.37
N LYS A 126 15.22 -0.66 -4.93
CA LYS A 126 14.32 -0.49 -6.08
C LYS A 126 13.25 0.58 -5.81
N VAL A 127 12.61 0.54 -4.63
CA VAL A 127 11.57 1.51 -4.25
C VAL A 127 12.16 2.90 -4.04
N ALA A 128 13.38 3.02 -3.54
CA ALA A 128 14.03 4.31 -3.27
C ALA A 128 14.73 4.94 -4.49
N ALA A 129 15.06 4.17 -5.54
CA ALA A 129 15.96 4.60 -6.60
C ALA A 129 15.51 5.85 -7.40
N ASN A 130 14.23 5.93 -7.76
CA ASN A 130 13.73 6.95 -8.71
C ASN A 130 12.51 7.72 -8.18
N ARG A 131 12.37 7.88 -6.86
CA ARG A 131 11.22 8.55 -6.26
C ARG A 131 11.44 9.06 -4.84
N LEU A 132 10.58 9.98 -4.43
CA LEU A 132 10.51 10.46 -3.06
C LEU A 132 9.87 9.41 -2.17
N VAL A 133 10.62 8.92 -1.18
CA VAL A 133 10.12 8.05 -0.11
C VAL A 133 10.10 8.81 1.21
N LYS A 134 9.31 8.32 2.18
CA LYS A 134 9.40 8.75 3.58
C LYS A 134 9.92 7.61 4.42
N PHE A 135 10.62 7.98 5.49
CA PHE A 135 11.16 7.02 6.45
C PHE A 135 10.38 7.09 7.76
N TRP A 136 10.20 5.94 8.42
CA TRP A 136 9.57 5.82 9.73
C TRP A 136 10.43 4.96 10.67
N ARG A 137 10.36 5.19 11.97
CA ARG A 137 11.06 4.36 12.98
C ARG A 137 10.11 3.65 13.93
N THR A 138 8.95 4.23 14.17
CA THR A 138 7.96 3.70 15.10
C THR A 138 6.58 3.67 14.44
N ALA A 139 5.72 2.76 14.91
CA ALA A 139 4.35 2.64 14.41
C ALA A 139 3.54 3.94 14.65
N ASP A 140 3.86 4.71 15.69
CA ASP A 140 3.22 5.99 16.03
C ASP A 140 3.45 7.08 14.98
N GLU A 141 4.53 7.01 14.20
CA GLU A 141 4.83 7.98 13.14
C GLU A 141 3.96 7.78 11.88
N LEU A 142 3.50 6.55 11.64
CA LEU A 142 2.85 6.18 10.39
C LEU A 142 1.57 6.98 10.10
N PRO A 143 0.62 7.18 11.05
CA PRO A 143 -0.57 7.99 10.79
C PRO A 143 -0.26 9.40 10.27
N GLY A 144 0.68 10.10 10.91
CA GLY A 144 1.08 11.45 10.50
C GLY A 144 1.77 11.49 9.14
N LEU A 145 2.62 10.49 8.86
CA LEU A 145 3.29 10.36 7.56
C LEU A 145 2.29 10.06 6.44
N VAL A 146 1.33 9.17 6.67
CA VAL A 146 0.24 8.85 5.74
C VAL A 146 -0.60 10.10 5.47
N ALA A 147 -1.08 10.76 6.53
CA ALA A 147 -1.92 11.95 6.38
C ALA A 147 -1.25 13.02 5.54
N LEU A 148 0.00 13.38 5.87
CA LEU A 148 0.73 14.40 5.13
C LEU A 148 1.00 13.99 3.67
N SER A 149 1.47 12.76 3.45
CA SER A 149 1.94 12.31 2.15
C SER A 149 0.78 12.04 1.19
N LEU A 150 -0.29 11.41 1.68
CA LEU A 150 -1.48 11.12 0.90
C LEU A 150 -2.26 12.39 0.58
N SER A 151 -2.48 13.30 1.54
CA SER A 151 -3.17 14.58 1.24
C SER A 151 -2.43 15.42 0.20
N LYS A 152 -1.08 15.41 0.23
CA LYS A 152 -0.28 16.06 -0.83
C LYS A 152 -0.45 15.34 -2.16
N THR A 153 -0.41 14.01 -2.16
CA THR A 153 -0.56 13.18 -3.37
C THR A 153 -1.92 13.38 -4.02
N ILE A 154 -3.01 13.38 -3.25
CA ILE A 154 -4.38 13.65 -3.71
C ILE A 154 -4.46 15.02 -4.39
N ARG A 155 -3.86 16.05 -3.79
CA ARG A 155 -3.87 17.41 -4.31
C ARG A 155 -3.06 17.57 -5.60
N THR A 156 -1.88 16.92 -5.67
CA THR A 156 -0.99 17.02 -6.83
C THR A 156 -1.44 16.12 -7.99
N TYR A 157 -2.05 14.98 -7.68
CA TYR A 157 -2.52 13.99 -8.64
C TYR A 157 -3.95 13.55 -8.31
N PRO A 158 -4.97 14.40 -8.58
CA PRO A 158 -6.35 14.04 -8.30
C PRO A 158 -6.78 12.81 -9.11
N ALA A 159 -7.24 11.77 -8.43
CA ALA A 159 -7.79 10.58 -9.06
C ALA A 159 -9.31 10.73 -9.33
N VAL A 160 -9.90 9.71 -9.94
CA VAL A 160 -11.34 9.65 -10.24
C VAL A 160 -12.14 9.71 -8.93
N GLY A 161 -11.81 8.83 -7.98
CA GLY A 161 -12.48 8.72 -6.69
C GLY A 161 -13.91 8.19 -6.78
N TRP A 162 -14.50 8.00 -5.61
CA TRP A 162 -15.85 7.53 -5.38
C TRP A 162 -16.73 8.70 -4.94
N ILE A 163 -17.91 8.80 -5.53
CA ILE A 163 -18.95 9.74 -5.12
C ILE A 163 -20.20 8.95 -4.77
N ARG A 164 -21.03 9.48 -3.87
CA ARG A 164 -22.34 8.88 -3.64
C ARG A 164 -23.17 8.94 -4.92
N ALA A 165 -23.92 7.87 -5.19
CA ALA A 165 -24.70 7.74 -6.42
C ALA A 165 -25.73 8.86 -6.61
N ASP A 166 -26.28 9.42 -5.53
CA ASP A 166 -27.22 10.55 -5.56
C ASP A 166 -26.59 11.88 -5.99
N GLN A 167 -25.26 11.99 -5.96
CA GLN A 167 -24.52 13.13 -6.50
C GLN A 167 -24.21 13.01 -7.99
N VAL A 168 -24.46 11.84 -8.59
CA VAL A 168 -24.35 11.64 -10.04
C VAL A 168 -25.60 12.26 -10.69
N SER A 169 -25.62 13.58 -10.84
CA SER A 169 -26.58 14.24 -11.71
C SER A 169 -26.47 13.68 -13.14
N ASN A 170 -27.58 13.68 -13.87
CA ASN A 170 -27.89 12.97 -15.13
C ASN A 170 -26.99 13.27 -16.38
N THR A 171 -25.71 13.55 -16.19
CA THR A 171 -24.75 14.03 -17.21
C THR A 171 -24.45 13.01 -18.32
N LEU A 172 -25.02 11.80 -18.26
CA LEU A 172 -24.88 10.77 -19.30
C LEU A 172 -26.01 10.79 -20.36
N MET A 173 -26.90 11.79 -20.37
CA MET A 173 -27.84 12.01 -21.47
C MET A 173 -27.47 13.22 -22.33
N THR A 174 -26.27 13.24 -22.92
CA THR A 174 -26.00 14.02 -24.15
C THR A 174 -24.74 13.48 -24.81
N ASN A 175 -24.92 12.49 -25.69
CA ASN A 175 -24.49 12.46 -27.11
C ASN A 175 -24.51 11.04 -27.64
#